data_AF-A0A2E9KP21-F1
#
_entry.id   AF-A0A2E9KP21-F1
#
_cell.length_a   1.000
_cell.length_b   1.000
_cell.length_c   1.000
_cell.angle_alpha   90.00
_cell.angle_beta   90.00
_cell.angle_gamma   90.00
#
_symmetry.space_group_name_H-M   'P 1'
#
loop_
_entity.id
_entity.type
_entity.pdbx_description
1 polymer ?
#
loop_
_entity_poly.entity_id
_entity_poly.type
_entity_poly.pdbx_seq_one_letter_code
_entity_poly.pdbx_strand_id
1 'polypeptide(L)' 'PWGLVERGEDGHNRLAKELLPKILITDPSVQALKEMEEADRTDLPAGWLKNRVVKIFRYSRSAGASTAYRLIVESN' A
#
# COMPACT_ATOMS: atom_id res chain seq x y z
N PRO A 1 8.14 16.26 -5.40
CA PRO A 1 8.36 14.95 -4.73
C PRO A 1 7.78 14.98 -3.30
N TRP A 2 6.95 14.01 -2.93
CA TRP A 2 6.02 14.09 -1.79
C TRP A 2 6.62 14.12 -0.37
N GLY A 3 7.90 14.49 -0.20
CA GLY A 3 8.50 14.68 1.13
C GLY A 3 8.39 13.45 2.05
N LEU A 4 8.38 12.24 1.48
CA LEU A 4 8.06 11.00 2.19
C LEU A 4 9.12 10.52 3.18
N VAL A 5 10.23 11.26 3.35
CA VAL A 5 11.30 10.88 4.27
C VAL A 5 11.23 11.81 5.47
N GLU A 6 10.86 11.24 6.62
CA GLU A 6 10.84 11.92 7.91
C GLU A 6 11.92 11.34 8.82
N ARG A 7 12.35 12.12 9.81
CA ARG A 7 13.26 11.62 10.84
C ARG A 7 12.45 10.89 11.90
N GLY A 8 12.68 9.58 12.02
CA GLY A 8 12.08 8.74 13.05
C GLY A 8 12.60 9.11 14.45
N GLU A 9 11.90 8.63 15.47
CA GLU A 9 12.27 8.83 16.89
C GLU A 9 13.60 8.18 17.25
N ASP A 10 14.00 7.15 16.50
CA ASP A 10 15.29 6.47 16.56
C ASP A 10 16.43 7.26 15.88
N GLY A 11 16.12 8.42 15.29
CA GLY A 11 17.06 9.26 14.57
C GLY A 11 17.36 8.80 13.14
N HIS A 12 16.74 7.71 12.67
CA HIS A 12 16.88 7.20 11.31
C HIS A 12 15.84 7.80 10.36
N ASN A 13 16.12 7.76 9.06
CA ASN A 13 15.16 8.18 8.04
C ASN A 13 14.06 7.12 7.91
N ARG A 14 12.82 7.50 8.25
CA ARG A 14 11.61 6.68 8.09
C ARG A 14 10.83 7.15 6.87
N LEU A 15 10.26 6.19 6.14
CA LEU A 15 9.29 6.52 5.10
C LEU A 15 7.93 6.80 5.75
N ALA A 16 7.42 8.02 5.60
CA ALA A 16 6.14 8.47 6.13
C ALA A 16 4.97 7.88 5.33
N LYS A 17 4.78 6.56 5.40
CA LYS A 17 3.79 5.82 4.60
C LYS A 17 2.35 6.25 4.88
N GLU A 18 2.10 6.75 6.08
CA GLU A 18 0.85 7.40 6.54
C GLU A 18 0.45 8.63 5.72
N LEU A 19 1.39 9.29 5.03
CA LEU A 19 1.10 10.39 4.11
C LEU A 19 0.66 9.91 2.72
N LEU A 20 0.78 8.61 2.43
CA LEU A 20 0.31 8.07 1.16
C LEU A 20 -1.23 8.12 1.09
N PRO A 21 -1.80 8.32 -0.11
CA PRO A 21 -3.24 8.19 -0.29
C PRO A 21 -3.73 6.83 0.21
N LYS A 22 -4.84 6.82 0.94
CA LYS A 22 -5.35 5.62 1.61
C LYS A 22 -6.24 4.81 0.66
N ILE A 23 -6.25 3.49 0.84
CA ILE A 23 -7.19 2.56 0.21
C ILE A 23 -7.73 1.62 1.28
N LEU A 24 -9.04 1.34 1.26
CA LEU A 24 -9.66 0.47 2.25
C LEU A 24 -9.23 -0.97 2.03
N ILE A 25 -9.07 -1.72 3.12
CA ILE A 25 -8.83 -3.16 3.05
C ILE A 25 -9.98 -3.87 2.32
N THR A 26 -11.20 -3.34 2.43
CA THR A 26 -12.43 -3.84 1.77
C THR A 26 -12.56 -3.43 0.30
N ASP A 27 -11.59 -2.69 -0.26
CA ASP A 27 -11.60 -2.36 -1.68
C ASP A 27 -11.53 -3.65 -2.52
N PRO A 28 -12.35 -3.80 -3.58
CA PRO A 28 -12.38 -5.04 -4.38
C PRO A 28 -11.02 -5.43 -4.98
N SER A 29 -10.19 -4.45 -5.35
CA SER A 29 -8.86 -4.74 -5.90
C SER A 29 -7.91 -5.25 -4.81
N VAL A 30 -8.06 -4.75 -3.59
CA VAL A 30 -7.28 -5.19 -2.43
C VAL A 30 -7.71 -6.59 -1.99
N GLN A 31 -9.02 -6.88 -2.01
CA GLN A 31 -9.54 -8.22 -1.73
C GLN A 31 -9.09 -9.24 -2.78
N ALA A 32 -9.11 -8.90 -4.07
CA ALA A 32 -8.60 -9.79 -5.11
C ALA A 32 -7.11 -10.13 -4.90
N LEU A 33 -6.27 -9.14 -4.56
CA LEU A 33 -4.86 -9.38 -4.24
C LEU A 33 -4.68 -10.28 -3.01
N LYS A 34 -5.52 -10.10 -1.99
CA LYS A 34 -5.51 -10.92 -0.78
C LYS A 34 -5.86 -12.38 -1.13
N GLU A 35 -6.96 -12.60 -1.84
CA GLU A 35 -7.42 -13.93 -2.23
C GLU A 35 -6.39 -14.67 -3.10
N MET A 36 -5.74 -13.95 -4.03
CA MET A 36 -4.66 -14.52 -4.85
C MET A 36 -3.47 -14.99 -4.01
N GLU A 37 -2.99 -14.17 -3.08
CA GLU A 37 -1.85 -14.55 -2.23
C GLU A 37 -2.23 -15.67 -1.25
N GLU A 38 -3.45 -15.64 -0.68
CA GLU A 38 -3.94 -16.68 0.24
C GLU A 38 -4.20 -18.02 -0.47
N ALA A 39 -4.42 -18.02 -1.78
CA ALA A 39 -4.48 -19.24 -2.58
C ALA A 39 -3.11 -19.91 -2.73
N ASP A 40 -2.04 -19.11 -2.81
CA ASP A 40 -0.66 -19.60 -2.95
C ASP A 40 -0.01 -19.92 -1.60
N ARG A 41 -0.41 -19.23 -0.53
CA ARG A 41 0.23 -19.30 0.79
C ARG A 41 -0.79 -19.42 1.92
N THR A 42 -0.66 -20.52 2.68
CA THR A 42 -1.54 -20.83 3.81
C THR A 42 -0.97 -20.37 5.16
N ASP A 43 0.27 -19.88 5.20
CA ASP A 43 1.01 -19.51 6.41
C ASP A 43 0.94 -18.02 6.76
N LEU A 44 0.02 -17.28 6.15
CA LEU A 44 -0.12 -15.85 6.37
C LEU A 44 -0.78 -15.54 7.73
N PRO A 45 -0.19 -14.66 8.55
CA PRO A 45 -0.78 -14.31 9.84
C PRO A 45 -2.09 -13.52 9.67
N ALA A 46 -2.94 -13.54 10.68
CA ALA A 46 -4.16 -12.74 10.70
C ALA A 46 -3.83 -11.25 10.53
N GLY A 47 -4.59 -10.56 9.67
CA GLY A 47 -4.41 -9.13 9.43
C GLY A 47 -3.11 -8.77 8.69
N TRP A 48 -2.47 -9.73 8.00
CA TRP A 48 -1.19 -9.51 7.33
C TRP A 48 -1.19 -8.32 6.35
N LEU A 49 -2.32 -7.99 5.73
CA LEU A 49 -2.45 -6.85 4.80
C LEU A 49 -2.43 -5.47 5.47
N LYS A 50 -2.67 -5.39 6.78
CA LYS A 50 -2.83 -4.13 7.50
C LYS A 50 -1.54 -3.30 7.45
N ASN A 51 -1.67 -1.99 7.24
CA ASN A 51 -0.54 -1.05 7.16
C ASN A 51 0.51 -1.36 6.07
N ARG A 52 0.14 -2.15 5.06
CA ARG A 52 0.96 -2.39 3.85
C ARG A 52 0.62 -1.39 2.75
N VAL A 53 1.53 -1.28 1.79
CA VAL A 53 1.41 -0.36 0.66
C VAL A 53 1.20 -1.16 -0.63
N VAL A 54 0.20 -0.78 -1.41
CA VAL A 54 0.00 -1.30 -2.77
C VAL A 54 0.70 -0.41 -3.78
N LYS A 55 1.35 -1.04 -4.77
CA LYS A 55 1.94 -0.36 -5.93
C LYS A 55 0.98 -0.48 -7.11
N ILE A 56 0.63 0.65 -7.70
CA ILE A 56 -0.34 0.74 -8.80
C ILE A 56 0.39 1.23 -10.04
N PHE A 57 0.36 0.42 -11.09
CA PHE A 57 0.78 0.83 -12.43
C PHE A 57 -0.46 1.15 -13.24
N ARG A 58 -0.55 2.38 -13.76
CA ARG A 58 -1.68 2.82 -14.58
C ARG A 58 -1.20 3.44 -15.87
N TYR A 59 -1.99 3.25 -16.92
CA TYR A 59 -1.81 3.99 -18.17
C TYR A 59 -2.02 5.49 -17.94
N SER A 60 -1.18 6.32 -18.57
CA SER A 60 -1.32 7.77 -18.56
C SER A 60 -1.23 8.30 -19.98
N ARG A 61 -2.25 9.05 -20.41
CA ARG A 61 -2.26 9.65 -21.77
C ARG A 61 -1.15 10.67 -22.00
N SER A 62 -0.67 11.32 -20.94
CA SER A 62 0.40 12.34 -21.03
C SER A 62 1.80 11.79 -20.76
N ALA A 63 1.92 10.70 -20.00
CA ALA A 63 3.21 10.17 -19.54
C ALA A 63 3.49 8.72 -20.01
N GLY A 64 2.59 8.12 -20.80
CA GLY A 64 2.61 6.70 -21.19
C GLY A 64 2.16 5.78 -20.05
N ALA A 65 2.89 5.81 -18.92
CA ALA A 65 2.55 5.07 -17.72
C ALA A 65 2.85 5.90 -16.46
N SER A 66 2.10 5.66 -15.39
CA SER A 66 2.27 6.32 -14.10
C SER A 66 2.27 5.27 -13.00
N THR A 67 3.25 5.36 -12.11
CA THR A 67 3.29 4.54 -10.89
C THR A 67 2.76 5.36 -9.72
N ALA A 68 1.85 4.79 -8.95
CA ALA A 68 1.31 5.37 -7.72
C ALA A 68 1.41 4.36 -6.57
N TYR A 69 1.37 4.87 -5.35
CA TYR A 69 1.43 4.07 -4.13
C TYR A 69 0.27 4.46 -3.22
N ARG A 70 -0.35 3.48 -2.55
CA ARG A 70 -1.44 3.72 -1.58
C ARG A 70 -1.28 2.87 -0.33
N LEU A 71 -1.58 3.44 0.82
CA LEU A 71 -1.56 2.74 2.12
C LEU A 71 -2.89 2.02 2.35
N ILE A 72 -2.85 0.72 2.64
CA ILE A 72 -4.02 -0.08 3.03
C ILE A 72 -4.39 0.27 4.47
N VAL A 73 -5.64 0.67 4.66
CA VAL A 73 -6.22 1.01 5.97
C VAL A 73 -7.51 0.21 6.20
N GLU A 74 -7.82 -0.08 7.45
CA GLU A 74 -9.10 -0.68 7.83
C GLU A 74 -10.16 0.42 7.97
N SER A 75 -11.44 0.09 7.73
CA SER A 75 -12.52 1.00 8.11
C SER A 75 -12.52 1.15 9.62
N ASN A 76 -12.70 2.38 10.09
CA ASN A 76 -12.98 2.68 11.49
C ASN A 76 -14.40 2.21 11.86
#